data_AF-A0A496UMD4-F1
#
_entry.id   AF-A0A496UMD4-F1
#
_cell.length_a   1.000
_cell.length_b   1.000
_cell.length_c   1.000
_cell.angle_alpha   90.00
_cell.angle_beta   90.00
_cell.angle_gamma   90.00
#
_symmetry.space_group_name_H-M   'P 1'
#
loop_
_entity.id
_entity.type
_entity.pdbx_description
1 polymer ?
#
loop_
_entity_poly.entity_id
_entity_poly.type
_entity_poly.pdbx_seq_one_letter_code
_entity_poly.pdbx_strand_id
1 'polypeptide(L)'
;MNLFQELRQRRVPQITSGYVVASWGLLQFLAFLESRMAVSPHLVNLIGLTLLLLLPSVVTLVWVHGRPGKDTWGRTPKVVVPANLLAAALLLGFQFSGRDFGAVTQVIAVEDEHGAVTERVVPKNEYRRRVLVFYPENSGGEENAWTSETMAYLLSLDLSQDGFVDVVIPLSMVGAMQDAGSNDGHGLSRPLQRKLARDAHIGYFLTGSVGQQDGQWRLATELHESDSGKIIARRDNAAADLFALTDQVSRQLREDLGIPAAHLDESPDLPIAELTSTDPQAVASHVQALLAITHRNDWEGAVPLLEDAVERDPHFAVAQFMLFAVRQTLGDAAGASVAIAAAMDNLYRVPERLGFLIKAQYYYSEKQDADKAMAVLRMWSQIYPNDVAAYDQLALYYFIRQDLPNAIAAYEQILAIDPSQVKYLEELADLHTQLGNFEEAEGYLKRYVEIFPTRADGYEDLSDFYSATGRLDESRDALARAMLLEPENLKLTRSLIDLDIKAGKYGESELALADLLADAGSARERVQICFRQVDLAILQGQPDVLIDRLEAFHTASLESQNPLQAELVYSVLLPAISMVGRPTEALSRLAEVKSRIPAPYDDLVGMGEAWVYADLGQVSEATASLAPAV
;
A
#
# COMPACT_ATOMS: atom_id res chain seq x y z
N MET A 1 -46.86 -42.93 -30.73
CA MET A 1 -47.08 -41.96 -29.63
C MET A 1 -46.10 -40.82 -29.85
N ASN A 2 -46.56 -39.57 -29.87
CA ASN A 2 -45.65 -38.43 -30.06
C ASN A 2 -44.81 -38.27 -28.77
N LEU A 3 -43.52 -37.94 -28.89
CA LEU A 3 -42.59 -37.68 -27.79
C LEU A 3 -43.22 -36.78 -26.71
N PHE A 4 -43.98 -35.77 -27.13
CA PHE A 4 -44.67 -34.84 -26.24
C PHE A 4 -45.75 -35.50 -25.37
N GLN A 5 -46.49 -36.46 -25.93
CA GLN A 5 -47.47 -37.25 -25.19
C GLN A 5 -46.79 -38.19 -24.19
N GLU A 6 -45.64 -38.75 -24.58
CA GLU A 6 -44.87 -39.65 -23.71
C GLU A 6 -44.23 -38.90 -22.53
N LEU A 7 -43.65 -37.72 -22.77
CA LEU A 7 -43.14 -36.83 -21.72
C LEU A 7 -44.23 -36.44 -20.72
N ARG A 8 -45.42 -36.11 -21.21
CA ARG A 8 -46.58 -35.75 -20.36
C ARG A 8 -47.10 -36.95 -19.56
N GLN A 9 -47.15 -38.15 -20.15
CA GLN A 9 -47.54 -39.37 -19.44
C GLN A 9 -46.56 -39.74 -18.33
N ARG A 10 -45.26 -39.52 -18.55
CA ARG A 10 -44.18 -39.74 -17.58
C ARG A 10 -44.00 -38.59 -16.58
N ARG A 11 -44.86 -37.57 -16.63
CA ARG A 11 -44.80 -36.37 -15.77
C ARG A 11 -43.45 -35.63 -15.79
N VAL A 12 -42.67 -35.79 -16.86
CA VAL A 12 -41.32 -35.20 -16.97
C VAL A 12 -41.39 -33.67 -16.86
N PRO A 13 -42.22 -32.94 -17.63
CA PRO A 13 -42.32 -31.49 -17.49
C PRO A 13 -42.72 -31.06 -16.08
N GLN A 14 -43.68 -31.73 -15.44
CA GLN A 14 -44.18 -31.35 -14.11
C GLN A 14 -43.11 -31.50 -13.03
N ILE A 15 -42.38 -32.62 -13.01
CA ILE A 15 -41.39 -32.88 -11.96
C ILE A 15 -40.12 -32.08 -12.21
N THR A 16 -39.67 -31.96 -13.46
CA THR A 16 -38.48 -31.13 -13.79
C THR A 16 -38.78 -29.65 -13.54
N SER A 17 -39.96 -29.14 -13.87
CA SER A 17 -40.37 -27.78 -13.49
C SER A 17 -40.48 -27.62 -11.98
N GLY A 18 -41.05 -28.59 -11.26
CA GLY A 18 -41.09 -28.58 -9.79
C GLY A 18 -39.70 -28.54 -9.16
N TYR A 19 -38.75 -29.29 -9.71
CA TYR A 19 -37.36 -29.27 -9.28
C TYR A 19 -36.71 -27.89 -9.51
N VAL A 20 -36.93 -27.28 -10.68
CA VAL A 20 -36.40 -25.94 -10.98
C VAL A 20 -36.99 -24.89 -10.04
N VAL A 21 -38.30 -24.92 -9.79
CA VAL A 21 -38.98 -23.98 -8.87
C VAL A 21 -38.51 -24.18 -7.43
N ALA A 22 -38.40 -25.42 -6.95
CA ALA A 22 -37.90 -25.72 -5.61
C ALA A 22 -36.43 -25.31 -5.45
N SER A 23 -35.60 -25.59 -6.47
CA SER A 23 -34.20 -25.17 -6.52
C SER A 23 -34.08 -23.65 -6.47
N TRP A 24 -34.89 -22.94 -7.25
CA TRP A 24 -34.95 -21.47 -7.22
C TRP A 24 -35.37 -20.95 -5.85
N GLY A 25 -36.41 -21.52 -5.23
CA GLY A 25 -36.85 -21.13 -3.89
C GLY A 25 -35.78 -21.35 -2.82
N LEU A 26 -35.05 -22.47 -2.90
CA LEU A 26 -33.92 -22.75 -2.01
C LEU A 26 -32.78 -21.74 -2.22
N LEU A 27 -32.45 -21.41 -3.47
CA LEU A 27 -31.42 -20.40 -3.77
C LEU A 27 -31.82 -19.00 -3.29
N GLN A 28 -33.08 -18.62 -3.43
CA GLN A 28 -33.58 -17.36 -2.88
C GLN A 28 -33.51 -17.33 -1.35
N PHE A 29 -33.84 -18.43 -0.68
CA PHE A 29 -33.70 -18.54 0.77
C PHE A 29 -32.24 -18.46 1.21
N LEU A 30 -31.34 -19.14 0.51
CA LEU A 30 -29.90 -19.11 0.82
C LEU A 30 -29.28 -17.73 0.53
N ALA A 31 -29.65 -17.07 -0.57
CA ALA A 31 -29.23 -15.70 -0.86
C ALA A 31 -29.78 -14.71 0.18
N PHE A 32 -31.01 -14.94 0.67
CA PHE A 32 -31.55 -14.19 1.80
C PHE A 32 -30.72 -14.42 3.07
N LEU A 33 -30.35 -15.66 3.39
CA LEU A 33 -29.48 -15.96 4.52
C LEU A 33 -28.09 -15.34 4.36
N GLU A 34 -27.50 -15.36 3.17
CA GLU A 34 -26.23 -14.70 2.85
C GLU A 34 -26.30 -13.20 3.07
N SER A 35 -27.39 -12.55 2.66
CA SER A 35 -27.57 -11.09 2.86
C SER A 35 -27.72 -10.68 4.33
N ARG A 36 -28.17 -11.60 5.19
CA ARG A 36 -28.50 -11.32 6.60
C ARG A 36 -27.56 -11.94 7.61
N MET A 37 -26.86 -13.00 7.23
CA MET A 37 -25.92 -13.71 8.08
C MET A 37 -24.58 -13.69 7.36
N ALA A 38 -23.50 -13.55 8.13
CA ALA A 38 -22.12 -13.52 7.68
C ALA A 38 -21.65 -14.89 7.12
N VAL A 39 -22.37 -15.44 6.14
CA VAL A 39 -22.18 -16.74 5.50
C VAL A 39 -21.52 -16.55 4.14
N SER A 40 -20.58 -17.42 3.81
CA SER A 40 -19.85 -17.37 2.54
C SER A 40 -20.78 -17.34 1.30
N PRO A 41 -20.60 -16.38 0.37
CA PRO A 41 -21.22 -16.37 -0.96
C PRO A 41 -20.93 -17.63 -1.79
N HIS A 42 -19.82 -18.33 -1.49
CA HIS A 42 -19.46 -19.56 -2.18
C HIS A 42 -20.45 -20.69 -1.88
N LEU A 43 -21.13 -20.66 -0.73
CA LEU A 43 -22.13 -21.67 -0.38
C LEU A 43 -23.35 -21.61 -1.32
N VAL A 44 -23.85 -20.41 -1.61
CA VAL A 44 -24.99 -20.22 -2.52
C VAL A 44 -24.62 -20.65 -3.95
N ASN A 45 -23.43 -20.27 -4.40
CA ASN A 45 -22.89 -20.67 -5.70
C ASN A 45 -22.67 -22.19 -5.80
N LEU A 46 -22.13 -22.82 -4.76
CA LEU A 46 -21.94 -24.27 -4.67
C LEU A 46 -23.28 -25.00 -4.79
N ILE A 47 -24.26 -24.59 -4.00
CA ILE A 47 -25.59 -25.21 -4.00
C ILE A 47 -26.29 -24.98 -5.34
N GLY A 48 -26.19 -23.78 -5.91
CA GLY A 48 -26.76 -23.46 -7.22
C GLY A 48 -26.17 -24.32 -8.33
N LEU A 49 -24.84 -24.42 -8.40
CA LEU A 49 -24.17 -25.25 -9.38
C LEU A 49 -24.45 -26.74 -9.15
N THR A 50 -24.52 -27.20 -7.90
CA THR A 50 -24.89 -28.58 -7.57
C THR A 50 -26.29 -28.89 -8.08
N LEU A 51 -27.28 -28.04 -7.81
CA LEU A 51 -28.66 -28.23 -8.26
C LEU A 51 -28.76 -28.27 -9.79
N LEU A 52 -27.98 -27.42 -10.48
CA LEU A 52 -27.90 -27.41 -11.94
C LEU A 52 -27.28 -28.71 -12.48
N LEU A 53 -26.14 -29.14 -11.92
CA LEU A 53 -25.42 -30.34 -12.35
C LEU A 53 -26.19 -31.64 -12.06
N LEU A 54 -27.12 -31.64 -11.10
CA LEU A 54 -27.99 -32.78 -10.81
C LEU A 54 -29.19 -32.89 -11.77
N LEU A 55 -29.50 -31.86 -12.55
CA LEU A 55 -30.67 -31.83 -13.43
C LEU A 55 -30.70 -32.99 -14.46
N PRO A 56 -29.59 -33.42 -15.09
CA PRO A 56 -29.58 -34.60 -15.97
C PRO A 56 -29.94 -35.90 -15.23
N SER A 57 -29.53 -36.05 -13.97
CA SER A 57 -29.89 -37.20 -13.13
C SER A 57 -31.38 -37.18 -12.79
N VAL A 58 -31.92 -36.00 -12.44
CA VAL A 58 -33.36 -35.82 -12.17
C VAL A 58 -34.18 -36.17 -13.42
N VAL A 59 -33.82 -35.64 -14.59
CA VAL A 59 -34.51 -35.94 -15.85
C VAL A 59 -34.44 -37.43 -16.17
N THR A 60 -33.29 -38.08 -15.96
CA THR A 60 -33.12 -39.52 -16.22
C THR A 60 -33.98 -40.36 -15.27
N LEU A 61 -34.01 -40.03 -13.98
CA LEU A 61 -34.82 -40.73 -12.99
C LEU A 61 -36.31 -40.58 -13.30
N VAL A 62 -36.77 -39.37 -13.60
CA VAL A 62 -38.17 -39.10 -13.95
C VAL A 62 -38.54 -39.75 -15.28
N TRP A 63 -37.64 -39.77 -16.27
CA TRP A 63 -37.88 -40.49 -17.51
C TRP A 63 -38.11 -41.98 -17.26
N VAL A 64 -37.33 -42.61 -16.39
CA VAL A 64 -37.44 -44.06 -16.12
C VAL A 64 -38.61 -44.40 -15.20
N HIS A 65 -38.81 -43.65 -14.11
CA HIS A 65 -39.73 -43.95 -13.00
C HIS A 65 -41.02 -43.09 -13.00
N GLY A 66 -41.18 -42.20 -13.99
CA GLY A 66 -42.33 -41.30 -14.06
C GLY A 66 -43.63 -41.94 -14.55
N ARG A 67 -43.61 -43.22 -14.95
CA ARG A 67 -44.84 -43.95 -15.37
C ARG A 67 -45.55 -44.52 -14.14
N PRO A 68 -46.89 -44.44 -14.05
CA PRO A 68 -47.64 -45.10 -12.99
C PRO A 68 -47.50 -46.64 -13.08
N GLY A 69 -46.96 -47.29 -12.05
CA GLY A 69 -46.79 -48.75 -12.01
C GLY A 69 -45.68 -49.22 -11.07
N LYS A 70 -45.37 -50.52 -11.08
CA LYS A 70 -44.19 -51.06 -10.37
C LYS A 70 -42.93 -50.75 -11.18
N ASP A 71 -42.02 -49.97 -10.60
CA ASP A 71 -40.74 -49.65 -11.22
C ASP A 71 -39.68 -50.71 -10.96
N THR A 72 -38.82 -50.92 -11.96
CA THR A 72 -37.61 -51.74 -11.84
C THR A 72 -36.40 -50.96 -12.30
N TRP A 73 -35.31 -51.05 -11.53
CA TRP A 73 -34.07 -50.35 -11.81
C TRP A 73 -33.35 -50.96 -13.03
N GLY A 74 -33.56 -50.37 -14.21
CA GLY A 74 -32.89 -50.75 -15.46
C GLY A 74 -31.40 -50.37 -15.51
N ARG A 75 -30.72 -50.70 -16.62
CA ARG A 75 -29.29 -50.40 -16.83
C ARG A 75 -29.01 -48.90 -16.94
N THR A 76 -29.88 -48.14 -17.59
CA THR A 76 -29.68 -46.70 -17.85
C THR A 76 -29.52 -45.87 -16.57
N PRO A 77 -30.44 -45.88 -15.58
CA PRO A 77 -30.26 -45.09 -14.36
C PRO A 77 -29.07 -45.58 -13.51
N LYS A 78 -28.74 -46.89 -13.56
CA LYS A 78 -27.58 -47.47 -12.86
C LYS A 78 -26.23 -46.96 -13.35
N VAL A 79 -26.16 -46.45 -14.59
CA VAL A 79 -24.92 -45.94 -15.17
C VAL A 79 -24.94 -44.42 -15.20
N VAL A 80 -26.03 -43.83 -15.71
CA VAL A 80 -26.11 -42.38 -15.93
C VAL A 80 -26.12 -41.60 -14.63
N VAL A 81 -26.85 -42.06 -13.61
CA VAL A 81 -26.94 -41.31 -12.33
C VAL A 81 -25.59 -41.32 -11.59
N PRO A 82 -24.93 -42.47 -11.37
CA PRO A 82 -23.60 -42.47 -10.74
C PRO A 82 -22.54 -41.72 -11.56
N ALA A 83 -22.57 -41.83 -12.89
CA ALA A 83 -21.64 -41.11 -13.75
C ALA A 83 -21.83 -39.59 -13.66
N ASN A 84 -23.09 -39.11 -13.67
CA ASN A 84 -23.38 -37.69 -13.52
C ASN A 84 -23.05 -37.16 -12.12
N LEU A 85 -23.29 -37.96 -11.07
CA LEU A 85 -22.88 -37.61 -9.70
C LEU A 85 -21.36 -37.49 -9.58
N LEU A 86 -20.61 -38.42 -10.18
CA LEU A 86 -19.15 -38.36 -10.21
C LEU A 86 -18.64 -37.14 -10.99
N ALA A 87 -19.21 -36.88 -12.17
CA ALA A 87 -18.87 -35.70 -12.96
C ALA A 87 -19.19 -34.40 -12.20
N ALA A 88 -20.34 -34.33 -11.54
CA ALA A 88 -20.71 -33.18 -10.72
C ALA A 88 -19.73 -32.99 -9.55
N ALA A 89 -19.38 -34.06 -8.84
CA ALA A 89 -18.43 -34.01 -7.72
C ALA A 89 -17.03 -33.56 -8.17
N LEU A 90 -16.54 -34.05 -9.31
CA LEU A 90 -15.25 -33.63 -9.87
C LEU A 90 -15.26 -32.15 -10.28
N LEU A 91 -16.34 -31.70 -10.93
CA LEU A 91 -16.46 -30.31 -11.38
C LEU A 91 -16.61 -29.34 -10.19
N LEU A 92 -17.40 -29.70 -9.19
CA LEU A 92 -17.52 -28.92 -7.95
C LEU A 92 -16.20 -28.92 -7.17
N GLY A 93 -15.54 -30.07 -7.07
CA GLY A 93 -14.23 -30.18 -6.40
C GLY A 93 -13.16 -29.33 -7.08
N PHE A 94 -13.14 -29.28 -8.42
CA PHE A 94 -12.23 -28.41 -9.16
C PHE A 94 -12.59 -26.92 -9.01
N GLN A 95 -13.86 -26.56 -9.17
CA GLN A 95 -14.32 -25.16 -9.15
C GLN A 95 -14.20 -24.50 -7.78
N PHE A 96 -14.38 -25.26 -6.70
CA PHE A 96 -14.39 -24.74 -5.33
C PHE A 96 -13.26 -25.28 -4.46
N SER A 97 -12.21 -25.86 -5.05
CA SER A 97 -11.02 -26.27 -4.30
C SER A 97 -10.43 -25.08 -3.56
N GLY A 98 -10.23 -25.22 -2.24
CA GLY A 98 -9.62 -24.19 -1.39
C GLY A 98 -10.53 -23.02 -1.00
N ARG A 99 -11.84 -23.07 -1.31
CA ARG A 99 -12.81 -22.05 -0.87
C ARG A 99 -13.37 -22.39 0.51
N ASP A 100 -13.52 -21.38 1.37
CA ASP A 100 -14.24 -21.55 2.63
C ASP A 100 -15.75 -21.36 2.44
N PHE A 101 -16.54 -22.24 3.06
CA PHE A 101 -18.00 -22.21 3.05
C PHE A 101 -18.59 -21.83 4.41
N GLY A 102 -17.74 -21.61 5.41
CA GLY A 102 -18.10 -21.24 6.77
C GLY A 102 -18.39 -19.75 6.93
N ALA A 103 -18.21 -19.24 8.15
CA ALA A 103 -18.36 -17.83 8.46
C ALA A 103 -17.33 -16.99 7.69
N VAL A 104 -17.70 -15.77 7.28
CA VAL A 104 -16.78 -14.81 6.65
C VAL A 104 -15.80 -14.17 7.65
N THR A 105 -16.00 -14.42 8.94
CA THR A 105 -15.13 -13.99 10.04
C THR A 105 -14.46 -15.18 10.74
N GLN A 106 -13.42 -14.89 11.49
CA GLN A 106 -12.71 -15.83 12.37
C GLN A 106 -12.45 -15.19 13.73
N VAL A 107 -12.35 -16.02 14.77
CA VAL A 107 -11.97 -15.57 16.11
C VAL A 107 -10.47 -15.76 16.28
N ILE A 108 -9.77 -14.71 16.67
CA ILE A 108 -8.34 -14.74 17.01
C ILE A 108 -8.15 -14.30 18.46
N ALA A 109 -7.17 -14.91 19.14
CA ALA A 109 -6.72 -14.46 20.45
C ALA A 109 -5.53 -13.52 20.25
N VAL A 110 -5.64 -12.30 20.76
CA VAL A 110 -4.62 -11.26 20.59
C VAL A 110 -4.22 -10.73 21.95
N GLU A 111 -2.91 -10.66 22.16
CA GLU A 111 -2.30 -10.07 23.36
C GLU A 111 -2.06 -8.58 23.12
N ASP A 112 -2.53 -7.74 24.04
CA ASP A 112 -2.32 -6.30 23.99
C ASP A 112 -0.95 -5.89 24.56
N GLU A 113 -0.64 -4.59 24.50
CA GLU A 113 0.62 -4.02 24.98
C GLU A 113 0.81 -4.10 26.52
N HIS A 114 -0.18 -4.60 27.25
CA HIS A 114 -0.15 -4.83 28.70
C HIS A 114 -0.10 -6.33 29.06
N GLY A 115 -0.06 -7.21 28.06
CA GLY A 115 -0.05 -8.67 28.22
C GLY A 115 -1.44 -9.28 28.45
N ALA A 116 -2.52 -8.53 28.23
CA ALA A 116 -3.87 -9.04 28.35
C ALA A 116 -4.32 -9.67 27.03
N VAL A 117 -4.76 -10.93 27.10
CA VAL A 117 -5.26 -11.67 25.93
C VAL A 117 -6.76 -11.44 25.78
N THR A 118 -7.18 -10.95 24.61
CA THR A 118 -8.59 -10.75 24.25
C THR A 118 -8.94 -11.52 22.98
N GLU A 119 -10.17 -12.04 22.91
CA GLU A 119 -10.69 -12.64 21.69
C GLU A 119 -11.27 -11.55 20.79
N ARG A 120 -10.87 -11.54 19.52
CA ARG A 120 -11.35 -10.62 18.48
C ARG A 120 -11.98 -11.40 17.34
N VAL A 121 -13.13 -10.93 16.87
CA VAL A 121 -13.75 -11.41 15.64
C VAL A 121 -13.24 -10.54 14.50
N VAL A 122 -12.52 -11.14 13.55
CA VAL A 122 -11.94 -10.43 12.40
C VAL A 122 -12.41 -11.01 11.08
N PRO A 123 -12.56 -10.20 10.03
CA PRO A 123 -12.84 -10.68 8.68
C PRO A 123 -11.74 -11.61 8.15
N LYS A 124 -12.14 -12.71 7.51
CA LYS A 124 -11.21 -13.54 6.75
C LYS A 124 -10.80 -12.82 5.47
N ASN A 125 -9.55 -13.00 5.09
CA ASN A 125 -8.88 -12.27 4.02
C ASN A 125 -9.60 -12.34 2.67
N GLU A 126 -10.16 -13.49 2.29
CA GLU A 126 -10.86 -13.67 1.01
C GLU A 126 -12.15 -12.84 0.87
N TYR A 127 -12.67 -12.29 1.97
CA TYR A 127 -13.86 -11.43 1.98
C TYR A 127 -13.54 -9.94 2.11
N ARG A 128 -12.26 -9.57 2.31
CA ARG A 128 -11.84 -8.16 2.31
C ARG A 128 -11.95 -7.56 0.90
N ARG A 129 -12.26 -6.27 0.84
CA ARG A 129 -12.51 -5.51 -0.38
C ARG A 129 -11.54 -4.34 -0.44
N ARG A 130 -10.59 -4.39 -1.38
CA ARG A 130 -9.68 -3.28 -1.68
C ARG A 130 -10.35 -2.32 -2.66
N VAL A 131 -10.42 -1.04 -2.33
CA VAL A 131 -11.02 0.01 -3.18
C VAL A 131 -10.09 1.22 -3.32
N LEU A 132 -9.88 1.67 -4.55
CA LEU A 132 -9.15 2.90 -4.87
C LEU A 132 -10.15 4.03 -5.07
N VAL A 133 -10.16 5.02 -4.18
CA VAL A 133 -11.05 6.18 -4.24
C VAL A 133 -10.30 7.34 -4.89
N PHE A 134 -10.58 7.58 -6.18
CA PHE A 134 -10.02 8.73 -6.89
C PHE A 134 -10.64 10.04 -6.42
N TYR A 135 -9.91 11.13 -6.62
CA TYR A 135 -10.41 12.48 -6.40
C TYR A 135 -11.62 12.75 -7.31
N PRO A 136 -12.82 13.01 -6.74
CA PRO A 136 -14.00 13.31 -7.53
C PRO A 136 -13.85 14.66 -8.25
N GLU A 137 -14.33 14.77 -9.48
CA GLU A 137 -14.29 16.02 -10.23
C GLU A 137 -15.05 17.13 -9.48
N ASN A 138 -14.43 18.29 -9.31
CA ASN A 138 -15.08 19.43 -8.67
C ASN A 138 -16.03 20.12 -9.65
N SER A 139 -17.34 20.08 -9.35
CA SER A 139 -18.38 20.76 -10.12
C SER A 139 -18.81 22.11 -9.51
N GLY A 140 -18.22 22.52 -8.38
CA GLY A 140 -18.57 23.70 -7.58
C GLY A 140 -17.75 24.97 -7.82
N GLY A 141 -16.92 25.02 -8.86
CA GLY A 141 -16.06 26.17 -9.20
C GLY A 141 -14.79 26.28 -8.34
N GLU A 142 -13.94 27.28 -8.62
CA GLU A 142 -12.63 27.47 -7.96
C GLU A 142 -12.73 27.66 -6.43
N GLU A 143 -13.81 28.28 -5.94
CA GLU A 143 -14.02 28.52 -4.50
C GLU A 143 -14.10 27.21 -3.68
N ASN A 144 -14.50 26.11 -4.34
CA ASN A 144 -14.62 24.79 -3.74
C ASN A 144 -13.50 23.83 -4.18
N ALA A 145 -12.37 24.33 -4.67
CA ALA A 145 -11.27 23.49 -5.16
C ALA A 145 -10.81 22.45 -4.14
N TRP A 146 -10.78 22.79 -2.84
CA TRP A 146 -10.36 21.90 -1.75
C TRP A 146 -11.26 20.68 -1.54
N THR A 147 -12.47 20.68 -2.09
CA THR A 147 -13.50 19.66 -1.78
C THR A 147 -13.24 18.31 -2.42
N SER A 148 -12.47 18.27 -3.51
CA SER A 148 -12.19 17.04 -4.24
C SER A 148 -11.34 16.09 -3.40
N GLU A 149 -10.13 16.52 -3.04
CA GLU A 149 -9.20 15.75 -2.22
C GLU A 149 -9.76 15.51 -0.82
N THR A 150 -10.45 16.51 -0.27
CA THR A 150 -11.08 16.39 1.05
C THR A 150 -12.18 15.35 1.07
N MET A 151 -13.02 15.25 0.03
CA MET A 151 -14.04 14.21 -0.06
C MET A 151 -13.42 12.81 -0.15
N ALA A 152 -12.39 12.63 -0.99
CA ALA A 152 -11.68 11.34 -1.08
C ALA A 152 -11.01 10.96 0.25
N TYR A 153 -10.42 11.93 0.93
CA TYR A 153 -9.80 11.75 2.25
C TYR A 153 -10.83 11.36 3.31
N LEU A 154 -11.95 12.08 3.41
CA LEU A 154 -13.03 11.79 4.36
C LEU A 154 -13.62 10.40 4.12
N LEU A 155 -13.89 10.03 2.86
CA LEU A 155 -14.33 8.68 2.52
C LEU A 155 -13.29 7.63 2.91
N SER A 156 -12.00 7.92 2.74
CA SER A 156 -10.94 6.98 3.12
C SER A 156 -10.89 6.73 4.63
N LEU A 157 -10.98 7.79 5.45
CA LEU A 157 -11.02 7.65 6.90
C LEU A 157 -12.26 6.89 7.34
N ASP A 158 -13.43 7.23 6.80
CA ASP A 158 -14.67 6.59 7.19
C ASP A 158 -14.66 5.10 6.82
N LEU A 159 -14.36 4.77 5.55
CA LEU A 159 -14.31 3.40 5.08
C LEU A 159 -13.29 2.54 5.85
N SER A 160 -12.19 3.13 6.32
CA SER A 160 -11.14 2.42 7.07
C SER A 160 -11.59 1.92 8.45
N GLN A 161 -12.72 2.41 8.98
CA GLN A 161 -13.33 1.91 10.21
C GLN A 161 -13.78 0.45 10.08
N ASP A 162 -14.12 -0.01 8.86
CA ASP A 162 -14.60 -1.37 8.63
C ASP A 162 -13.43 -2.32 8.32
N GLY A 163 -13.34 -3.42 9.06
CA GLY A 163 -12.33 -4.46 8.84
C GLY A 163 -12.45 -5.18 7.48
N PHE A 164 -13.59 -5.09 6.79
CA PHE A 164 -13.79 -5.66 5.46
C PHE A 164 -13.32 -4.75 4.33
N VAL A 165 -13.06 -3.46 4.58
CA VAL A 165 -12.66 -2.51 3.52
C VAL A 165 -11.22 -2.09 3.71
N ASP A 166 -10.43 -2.17 2.65
CA ASP A 166 -9.11 -1.58 2.57
C ASP A 166 -9.17 -0.48 1.51
N VAL A 167 -8.93 0.77 1.90
CA VAL A 167 -9.08 1.92 1.02
C VAL A 167 -7.72 2.52 0.68
N VAL A 168 -7.57 2.88 -0.59
CA VAL A 168 -6.40 3.57 -1.13
C VAL A 168 -6.89 4.86 -1.77
N ILE A 169 -6.11 5.93 -1.67
CA ILE A 169 -6.39 7.22 -2.32
C ILE A 169 -5.15 7.69 -3.07
N PRO A 170 -5.27 8.58 -4.08
CA PRO A 170 -4.13 9.07 -4.85
C PRO A 170 -2.98 9.65 -4.01
N LEU A 171 -3.26 10.24 -2.84
CA LEU A 171 -2.25 10.73 -1.89
C LEU A 171 -1.18 9.68 -1.53
N SER A 172 -1.52 8.39 -1.51
CA SER A 172 -0.56 7.30 -1.21
C SER A 172 0.05 6.67 -2.46
N MET A 173 -0.25 7.18 -3.65
CA MET A 173 0.17 6.64 -4.94
C MET A 173 0.99 7.63 -5.79
N VAL A 174 1.59 8.66 -5.18
CA VAL A 174 2.30 9.74 -5.90
C VAL A 174 3.36 9.19 -6.86
N GLY A 175 4.17 8.23 -6.43
CA GLY A 175 5.18 7.61 -7.31
C GLY A 175 4.55 6.91 -8.53
N ALA A 176 3.56 6.05 -8.31
CA ALA A 176 2.87 5.36 -9.40
C ALA A 176 2.14 6.31 -10.37
N MET A 177 1.66 7.46 -9.88
CA MET A 177 1.07 8.49 -10.73
C MET A 177 2.13 9.25 -11.53
N GLN A 178 3.27 9.59 -10.91
CA GLN A 178 4.40 10.25 -11.57
C GLN A 178 4.94 9.37 -12.70
N ASP A 179 5.10 8.07 -12.45
CA ASP A 179 5.51 7.08 -13.46
C ASP A 179 4.50 7.00 -14.62
N ALA A 180 3.23 7.31 -14.35
CA ALA A 180 2.18 7.40 -15.35
C ALA A 180 2.03 8.80 -15.99
N GLY A 181 2.91 9.75 -15.65
CA GLY A 181 2.92 11.11 -16.18
C GLY A 181 1.89 12.06 -15.55
N SER A 182 1.42 11.79 -14.33
CA SER A 182 0.51 12.65 -13.57
C SER A 182 1.07 13.01 -12.19
N ASN A 183 0.99 14.28 -11.81
CA ASN A 183 1.62 14.77 -10.58
C ASN A 183 0.64 15.09 -9.46
N ASP A 184 -0.65 15.27 -9.73
CA ASP A 184 -1.63 15.81 -8.76
C ASP A 184 -2.84 14.90 -8.54
N GLY A 185 -2.93 13.76 -9.24
CA GLY A 185 -4.04 12.81 -9.13
C GLY A 185 -5.36 13.30 -9.73
N HIS A 186 -5.37 14.47 -10.37
CA HIS A 186 -6.55 15.05 -11.02
C HIS A 186 -6.57 14.75 -12.52
N GLY A 187 -7.76 14.84 -13.12
CA GLY A 187 -7.93 14.73 -14.59
C GLY A 187 -7.49 13.40 -15.20
N LEU A 188 -7.33 12.34 -14.39
CA LEU A 188 -6.90 11.03 -14.84
C LEU A 188 -7.95 10.40 -15.77
N SER A 189 -7.52 9.98 -16.95
CA SER A 189 -8.41 9.28 -17.89
C SER A 189 -8.89 7.94 -17.29
N ARG A 190 -10.12 7.50 -17.66
CA ARG A 190 -10.67 6.21 -17.21
C ARG A 190 -9.75 5.01 -17.45
N PRO A 191 -9.11 4.87 -18.63
CA PRO A 191 -8.15 3.79 -18.85
C PRO A 191 -6.96 3.82 -17.89
N LEU A 192 -6.46 5.03 -17.57
CA LEU A 192 -5.34 5.18 -16.66
C LEU A 192 -5.74 4.88 -15.21
N GLN A 193 -6.90 5.35 -14.76
CA GLN A 193 -7.45 5.01 -13.44
C GLN A 193 -7.57 3.49 -13.24
N ARG A 194 -8.12 2.80 -14.25
CA ARG A 194 -8.21 1.33 -14.23
C ARG A 194 -6.84 0.67 -14.26
N LYS A 195 -5.88 1.20 -15.03
CA LYS A 195 -4.51 0.70 -15.05
C LYS A 195 -3.89 0.80 -13.66
N LEU A 196 -3.93 1.97 -13.02
CA LEU A 196 -3.42 2.17 -11.66
C LEU A 196 -4.05 1.21 -10.64
N ALA A 197 -5.37 1.02 -10.69
CA ALA A 197 -6.06 0.09 -9.80
C ALA A 197 -5.63 -1.38 -10.02
N ARG A 198 -5.45 -1.80 -11.28
CA ARG A 198 -5.00 -3.16 -11.62
C ARG A 198 -3.54 -3.41 -11.27
N ASP A 199 -2.68 -2.46 -11.59
CA ASP A 199 -1.24 -2.55 -11.31
C ASP A 199 -0.97 -2.56 -9.80
N ALA A 200 -1.87 -1.97 -8.99
CA ALA A 200 -1.86 -2.03 -7.53
C ALA A 200 -2.69 -3.18 -6.92
N HIS A 201 -3.21 -4.10 -7.75
CA HIS A 201 -3.98 -5.27 -7.30
C HIS A 201 -5.20 -4.92 -6.41
N ILE A 202 -5.85 -3.81 -6.76
CA ILE A 202 -7.05 -3.31 -6.09
C ILE A 202 -8.26 -3.78 -6.89
N GLY A 203 -9.17 -4.51 -6.25
CA GLY A 203 -10.32 -5.14 -6.93
C GLY A 203 -11.36 -4.14 -7.45
N TYR A 204 -11.45 -2.96 -6.84
CA TYR A 204 -12.44 -1.94 -7.18
C TYR A 204 -11.84 -0.54 -7.25
N PHE A 205 -12.42 0.33 -8.06
CA PHE A 205 -12.12 1.76 -8.00
C PHE A 205 -13.38 2.61 -8.07
N LEU A 206 -13.39 3.68 -7.27
CA LEU A 206 -14.46 4.65 -7.18
C LEU A 206 -14.04 5.94 -7.88
N THR A 207 -15.00 6.52 -8.59
CA THR A 207 -14.86 7.83 -9.23
C THR A 207 -16.13 8.61 -9.04
N GLY A 208 -16.09 9.92 -9.24
CA GLY A 208 -17.30 10.72 -9.09
C GLY A 208 -17.10 12.18 -9.41
N SER A 209 -18.13 12.96 -9.08
CA SER A 209 -18.10 14.42 -9.10
C SER A 209 -18.76 14.96 -7.85
N VAL A 210 -18.12 15.94 -7.20
CA VAL A 210 -18.59 16.58 -5.97
C VAL A 210 -18.87 18.06 -6.21
N GLY A 211 -19.94 18.57 -5.62
CA GLY A 211 -20.24 19.99 -5.64
C GLY A 211 -21.50 20.36 -4.89
N GLN A 212 -21.82 21.65 -4.87
CA GLN A 212 -23.07 22.16 -4.30
C GLN A 212 -24.11 22.43 -5.38
N GLN A 213 -25.34 22.02 -5.12
CA GLN A 213 -26.50 22.32 -5.95
C GLN A 213 -27.72 22.54 -5.06
N ASP A 214 -28.47 23.61 -5.31
CA ASP A 214 -29.71 23.94 -4.59
C ASP A 214 -29.55 24.02 -3.05
N GLY A 215 -28.38 24.44 -2.58
CA GLY A 215 -28.06 24.55 -1.14
C GLY A 215 -27.76 23.21 -0.46
N GLN A 216 -27.57 22.13 -1.23
CA GLN A 216 -27.14 20.82 -0.74
C GLN A 216 -25.82 20.41 -1.40
N TRP A 217 -24.99 19.68 -0.65
CA TRP A 217 -23.84 18.99 -1.20
C TRP A 217 -24.31 17.74 -1.95
N ARG A 218 -23.75 17.49 -3.13
CA ARG A 218 -24.02 16.30 -3.93
C ARG A 218 -22.73 15.60 -4.30
N LEU A 219 -22.76 14.28 -4.26
CA LEU A 219 -21.71 13.41 -4.75
C LEU A 219 -22.33 12.33 -5.64
N ALA A 220 -22.04 12.44 -6.95
CA ALA A 220 -22.33 11.39 -7.89
C ALA A 220 -21.14 10.44 -7.94
N THR A 221 -21.36 9.14 -7.75
CA THR A 221 -20.30 8.13 -7.78
C THR A 221 -20.57 7.02 -8.78
N GLU A 222 -19.49 6.50 -9.36
CA GLU A 222 -19.48 5.26 -10.12
C GLU A 222 -18.43 4.32 -9.51
N LEU A 223 -18.88 3.15 -9.09
CA LEU A 223 -18.03 2.06 -8.61
C LEU A 223 -17.77 1.06 -9.74
N HIS A 224 -16.50 0.76 -9.98
CA HIS A 224 -16.06 -0.12 -11.06
C HIS A 224 -15.29 -1.31 -10.50
N GLU A 225 -15.43 -2.47 -11.15
CA GLU A 225 -14.53 -3.61 -10.96
C GLU A 225 -13.26 -3.41 -11.81
N SER A 226 -12.08 -3.46 -11.19
CA SER A 226 -10.81 -3.11 -11.84
C SER A 226 -10.47 -4.04 -13.02
N ASP A 227 -10.71 -5.35 -12.86
CA ASP A 227 -10.34 -6.35 -13.86
C ASP A 227 -11.16 -6.28 -15.14
N SER A 228 -12.48 -6.15 -15.04
CA SER A 228 -13.35 -6.09 -16.21
C SER A 228 -13.64 -4.66 -16.68
N GLY A 229 -13.49 -3.67 -15.80
CA GLY A 229 -13.99 -2.31 -16.00
C GLY A 229 -15.51 -2.19 -15.92
N LYS A 230 -16.20 -3.21 -15.41
CA LYS A 230 -17.66 -3.22 -15.28
C LYS A 230 -18.09 -2.26 -14.17
N ILE A 231 -19.11 -1.45 -14.47
CA ILE A 231 -19.79 -0.63 -13.47
C ILE A 231 -20.64 -1.54 -12.58
N ILE A 232 -20.34 -1.53 -11.28
CA ILE A 232 -21.07 -2.26 -10.24
C ILE A 232 -22.28 -1.43 -9.80
N ALA A 233 -22.07 -0.15 -9.52
CA ALA A 233 -23.10 0.75 -9.03
C ALA A 233 -22.89 2.18 -9.54
N ARG A 234 -24.00 2.90 -9.69
CA ARG A 234 -24.04 4.35 -9.86
C ARG A 234 -24.94 4.92 -8.78
N ARG A 235 -24.43 5.90 -8.04
CA ARG A 235 -25.17 6.57 -6.95
C ARG A 235 -25.11 8.08 -7.16
N ASP A 236 -26.15 8.78 -6.74
CA ASP A 236 -26.21 10.23 -6.66
C ASP A 236 -26.81 10.55 -5.30
N ASN A 237 -25.94 10.97 -4.38
CA ASN A 237 -26.31 11.26 -3.01
C ASN A 237 -26.28 12.77 -2.78
N ALA A 238 -27.19 13.26 -1.94
CA ALA A 238 -27.28 14.66 -1.58
C ALA A 238 -27.50 14.80 -0.07
N ALA A 239 -26.79 15.73 0.57
CA ALA A 239 -26.93 16.01 1.99
C ALA A 239 -26.77 17.51 2.28
N ALA A 240 -27.10 17.92 3.52
CA ALA A 240 -27.02 19.32 3.93
C ALA A 240 -25.57 19.81 4.08
N ASP A 241 -24.66 18.93 4.48
CA ASP A 241 -23.24 19.22 4.69
C ASP A 241 -22.35 18.06 4.20
N LEU A 242 -21.04 18.33 4.13
CA LEU A 242 -20.05 17.40 3.58
C LEU A 242 -19.88 16.13 4.44
N PHE A 243 -20.05 16.23 5.76
CA PHE A 243 -19.85 15.12 6.68
C PHE A 243 -21.01 14.13 6.59
N ALA A 244 -22.25 14.64 6.65
CA ALA A 244 -23.44 13.83 6.44
C ALA A 244 -23.45 13.16 5.05
N LEU A 245 -22.97 13.85 4.03
CA LEU A 245 -22.80 13.28 2.69
C LEU A 245 -21.77 12.13 2.71
N THR A 246 -20.65 12.31 3.40
CA THR A 246 -19.59 11.29 3.52
C THR A 246 -20.14 10.04 4.21
N ASP A 247 -20.75 10.17 5.39
CA ASP A 247 -21.32 9.06 6.17
C ASP A 247 -22.37 8.27 5.35
N GLN A 248 -23.19 8.98 4.57
CA GLN A 248 -24.18 8.36 3.69
C GLN A 248 -23.50 7.59 2.55
N VAL A 249 -22.48 8.18 1.91
CA VAL A 249 -21.79 7.58 0.76
C VAL A 249 -20.93 6.40 1.20
N SER A 250 -20.19 6.50 2.30
CA SER A 250 -19.34 5.42 2.80
C SER A 250 -20.17 4.19 3.17
N ARG A 251 -21.29 4.37 3.87
CA ARG A 251 -22.25 3.29 4.16
C ARG A 251 -22.81 2.67 2.88
N GLN A 252 -23.25 3.49 1.92
CA GLN A 252 -23.75 2.99 0.63
C GLN A 252 -22.68 2.23 -0.15
N LEU A 253 -21.42 2.67 -0.09
CA LEU A 253 -20.31 2.02 -0.75
C LEU A 253 -19.97 0.66 -0.11
N ARG A 254 -20.02 0.55 1.22
CA ARG A 254 -19.89 -0.76 1.91
C ARG A 254 -20.94 -1.76 1.43
N GLU A 255 -22.19 -1.32 1.26
CA GLU A 255 -23.27 -2.14 0.69
C GLU A 255 -22.99 -2.51 -0.78
N ASP A 256 -22.55 -1.56 -1.60
CA ASP A 256 -22.23 -1.78 -3.02
C ASP A 256 -21.04 -2.73 -3.23
N LEU A 257 -20.12 -2.79 -2.26
CA LEU A 257 -19.02 -3.76 -2.18
C LEU A 257 -19.46 -5.15 -1.67
N GLY A 258 -20.74 -5.29 -1.30
CA GLY A 258 -21.35 -6.53 -0.85
C GLY A 258 -21.06 -6.89 0.60
N ILE A 259 -20.76 -5.91 1.46
CA ILE A 259 -20.59 -6.14 2.89
C ILE A 259 -21.98 -6.40 3.51
N PRO A 260 -22.16 -7.46 4.34
CA PRO A 260 -23.47 -7.82 4.86
C PRO A 260 -24.09 -6.71 5.72
N ALA A 261 -25.37 -6.38 5.48
CA ALA A 261 -26.07 -5.33 6.24
C ALA A 261 -26.09 -5.59 7.75
N ALA A 262 -26.20 -6.86 8.17
CA ALA A 262 -26.16 -7.21 9.60
C ALA A 262 -24.81 -6.86 10.26
N HIS A 263 -23.69 -7.00 9.54
CA HIS A 263 -22.38 -6.57 10.03
C HIS A 263 -22.32 -5.05 10.12
N LEU A 264 -22.84 -4.33 9.11
CA LEU A 264 -22.87 -2.86 9.11
C LEU A 264 -23.74 -2.28 10.22
N ASP A 265 -24.81 -2.99 10.62
CA ASP A 265 -25.70 -2.55 11.71
C ASP A 265 -25.13 -2.85 13.11
N GLU A 266 -24.27 -3.86 13.25
CA GLU A 266 -23.64 -4.25 14.52
C GLU A 266 -22.26 -3.62 14.74
N SER A 267 -21.58 -3.22 13.67
CA SER A 267 -20.23 -2.65 13.73
C SER A 267 -20.26 -1.20 14.22
N PRO A 268 -19.32 -0.81 15.09
CA PRO A 268 -19.16 0.59 15.44
C PRO A 268 -18.68 1.38 14.21
N ASP A 269 -19.43 2.42 13.87
CA ASP A 269 -19.15 3.35 12.75
C ASP A 269 -19.37 4.75 13.30
N LEU A 270 -18.28 5.41 13.69
CA LEU A 270 -18.35 6.79 14.21
C LEU A 270 -18.63 7.74 13.05
N PRO A 271 -19.48 8.76 13.23
CA PRO A 271 -19.65 9.80 12.23
C PRO A 271 -18.30 10.43 11.86
N ILE A 272 -18.08 10.73 10.59
CA ILE A 272 -16.77 11.23 10.14
C ILE A 272 -16.36 12.55 10.83
N ALA A 273 -17.33 13.38 11.23
CA ALA A 273 -17.08 14.60 11.99
C ALA A 273 -16.55 14.31 13.42
N GLU A 274 -16.92 13.17 14.01
CA GLU A 274 -16.35 12.70 15.27
C GLU A 274 -14.93 12.16 15.08
N LEU A 275 -14.57 11.60 13.93
CA LEU A 275 -13.19 11.18 13.65
C LEU A 275 -12.25 12.34 13.29
N THR A 276 -12.82 13.38 12.66
CA THR A 276 -12.05 14.51 12.14
C THR A 276 -12.32 15.77 12.95
N SER A 277 -13.12 16.67 12.39
CA SER A 277 -13.61 17.88 13.03
C SER A 277 -15.00 18.21 12.52
N THR A 278 -15.79 18.92 13.33
CA THR A 278 -17.04 19.53 12.87
C THR A 278 -16.82 20.79 12.06
N ASP A 279 -15.60 21.36 12.04
CA ASP A 279 -15.23 22.50 11.19
C ASP A 279 -14.66 21.99 9.85
N PRO A 280 -15.37 22.18 8.71
CA PRO A 280 -14.86 21.81 7.39
C PRO A 280 -13.53 22.46 7.04
N GLN A 281 -13.27 23.67 7.56
CA GLN A 281 -12.02 24.37 7.28
C GLN A 281 -10.84 23.74 8.02
N ALA A 282 -11.05 23.19 9.23
CA ALA A 282 -10.01 22.45 9.93
C ALA A 282 -9.59 21.20 9.14
N VAL A 283 -10.57 20.49 8.57
CA VAL A 283 -10.31 19.34 7.70
C VAL A 283 -9.61 19.77 6.40
N ALA A 284 -10.07 20.86 5.78
CA ALA A 284 -9.44 21.39 4.57
C ALA A 284 -7.98 21.78 4.79
N SER A 285 -7.67 22.48 5.88
CA SER A 285 -6.28 22.85 6.25
C SER A 285 -5.41 21.61 6.46
N HIS A 286 -5.94 20.59 7.14
CA HIS A 286 -5.25 19.30 7.31
C HIS A 286 -4.96 18.62 5.96
N VAL A 287 -5.95 18.50 5.06
CA VAL A 287 -5.76 17.89 3.74
C VAL A 287 -4.78 18.70 2.88
N GLN A 288 -4.82 20.02 2.94
CA GLN A 288 -3.85 20.88 2.26
C GLN A 288 -2.42 20.67 2.78
N ALA A 289 -2.25 20.40 4.08
CA ALA A 289 -0.96 20.04 4.64
C ALA A 289 -0.47 18.70 4.10
N LEU A 290 -1.35 17.70 4.01
CA LEU A 290 -1.00 16.40 3.39
C LEU A 290 -0.54 16.60 1.94
N LEU A 291 -1.26 17.41 1.16
CA LEU A 291 -0.87 17.72 -0.22
C LEU A 291 0.44 18.51 -0.31
N ALA A 292 0.70 19.41 0.64
CA ALA A 292 1.98 20.12 0.74
C ALA A 292 3.14 19.13 0.88
N ILE A 293 2.98 18.15 1.78
CA ILE A 293 3.99 17.11 2.03
C ILE A 293 4.14 16.19 0.80
N THR A 294 3.05 15.63 0.29
CA THR A 294 3.12 14.54 -0.69
C THR A 294 3.39 15.01 -2.12
N HIS A 295 2.83 16.16 -2.53
CA HIS A 295 2.96 16.65 -3.91
C HIS A 295 4.02 17.73 -4.07
N ARG A 296 4.31 18.51 -3.02
CA ARG A 296 5.22 19.65 -3.08
C ARG A 296 6.50 19.47 -2.26
N ASN A 297 6.60 18.39 -1.48
CA ASN A 297 7.68 18.18 -0.51
C ASN A 297 7.87 19.39 0.43
N ASP A 298 6.78 20.11 0.71
CA ASP A 298 6.76 21.35 1.48
C ASP A 298 6.39 21.06 2.94
N TRP A 299 7.38 20.55 3.67
CA TRP A 299 7.24 20.18 5.08
C TRP A 299 7.10 21.41 5.99
N GLU A 300 7.84 22.49 5.70
CA GLU A 300 7.76 23.74 6.47
C GLU A 300 6.39 24.41 6.28
N GLY A 301 5.87 24.48 5.05
CA GLY A 301 4.55 25.03 4.76
C GLY A 301 3.39 24.18 5.29
N ALA A 302 3.62 22.89 5.55
CA ALA A 302 2.63 22.01 6.17
C ALA A 302 2.38 22.32 7.65
N VAL A 303 3.37 22.85 8.38
CA VAL A 303 3.25 23.18 9.82
C VAL A 303 2.13 24.19 10.10
N PRO A 304 2.10 25.40 9.51
CA PRO A 304 1.05 26.38 9.80
C PRO A 304 -0.35 25.89 9.39
N LEU A 305 -0.45 25.03 8.37
CA LEU A 305 -1.72 24.41 7.96
C LEU A 305 -2.23 23.41 9.01
N LEU A 306 -1.34 22.60 9.58
CA LEU A 306 -1.69 21.66 10.65
C LEU A 306 -1.93 22.39 11.98
N GLU A 307 -1.22 23.48 12.26
CA GLU A 307 -1.48 24.34 13.40
C GLU A 307 -2.87 24.99 13.31
N ASP A 308 -3.25 25.54 12.15
CA ASP A 308 -4.62 26.06 11.93
C ASP A 308 -5.67 24.96 12.14
N ALA A 309 -5.44 23.74 11.64
CA ALA A 309 -6.36 22.62 11.83
C ALA A 309 -6.55 22.26 13.31
N VAL A 310 -5.47 22.20 14.09
CA VAL A 310 -5.50 21.84 15.51
C VAL A 310 -5.96 23.02 16.40
N GLU A 311 -5.71 24.28 16.00
CA GLU A 311 -6.25 25.45 16.70
C GLU A 311 -7.77 25.55 16.56
N ARG A 312 -8.30 25.23 15.38
CA ARG A 312 -9.76 25.16 15.13
C ARG A 312 -10.41 24.03 15.91
N ASP A 313 -9.75 22.87 15.97
CA ASP A 313 -10.21 21.72 16.76
C ASP A 313 -9.06 21.00 17.48
N PRO A 314 -8.85 21.32 18.77
CA PRO A 314 -7.80 20.69 19.58
C PRO A 314 -8.01 19.20 19.87
N HIS A 315 -9.11 18.59 19.42
CA HIS A 315 -9.35 17.16 19.56
C HIS A 315 -9.23 16.43 18.22
N PHE A 316 -8.81 17.10 17.14
CA PHE A 316 -8.64 16.49 15.82
C PHE A 316 -7.36 15.63 15.80
N ALA A 317 -7.47 14.42 16.35
CA ALA A 317 -6.35 13.52 16.62
C ALA A 317 -5.51 13.18 15.39
N VAL A 318 -6.14 13.01 14.22
CA VAL A 318 -5.41 12.72 12.97
C VAL A 318 -4.54 13.91 12.55
N ALA A 319 -5.02 15.15 12.70
CA ALA A 319 -4.21 16.34 12.44
C ALA A 319 -3.07 16.50 13.46
N GLN A 320 -3.30 16.17 14.73
CA GLN A 320 -2.25 16.15 15.75
C GLN A 320 -1.17 15.12 15.44
N PHE A 321 -1.55 13.92 15.01
CA PHE A 321 -0.59 12.90 14.61
C PHE A 321 0.25 13.34 13.39
N MET A 322 -0.37 13.97 12.40
CA MET A 322 0.38 14.51 11.26
C MET A 322 1.28 15.67 11.66
N LEU A 323 0.86 16.54 12.59
CA LEU A 323 1.70 17.60 13.14
C LEU A 323 2.91 17.02 13.89
N PHE A 324 2.71 15.93 14.64
CA PHE A 324 3.82 15.17 15.23
C PHE A 324 4.81 14.70 14.16
N ALA A 325 4.33 14.03 13.10
CA ALA A 325 5.18 13.48 12.06
C ALA A 325 6.00 14.57 11.33
N VAL A 326 5.37 15.71 11.02
CA VAL A 326 6.03 16.85 10.38
C VAL A 326 7.04 17.51 11.31
N ARG A 327 6.66 17.77 12.57
CA ARG A 327 7.58 18.38 13.54
C ARG A 327 8.77 17.48 13.86
N GLN A 328 8.56 16.16 13.96
CA GLN A 328 9.65 15.20 14.11
C GLN A 328 10.60 15.25 12.90
N THR A 329 10.05 15.33 11.69
CA THR A 329 10.82 15.46 10.44
C THR A 329 11.64 16.76 10.40
N LEU A 330 11.08 17.87 10.88
CA LEU A 330 11.75 19.17 10.93
C LEU A 330 12.64 19.37 12.17
N GLY A 331 12.70 18.36 13.04
CA GLY A 331 13.49 18.38 14.26
C GLY A 331 12.97 19.21 15.43
N ASP A 332 11.71 19.64 15.38
CA ASP A 332 11.01 20.21 16.53
C ASP A 332 10.54 19.11 17.49
N ALA A 333 11.47 18.56 18.26
CA ALA A 333 11.20 17.47 19.21
C ALA A 333 10.20 17.88 20.31
N ALA A 334 10.26 19.14 20.77
CA ALA A 334 9.35 19.64 21.81
C ALA A 334 7.91 19.73 21.29
N GLY A 335 7.71 20.32 20.12
CA GLY A 335 6.39 20.39 19.50
C GLY A 335 5.87 19.04 19.03
N ALA A 336 6.76 18.12 18.63
CA ALA A 336 6.40 16.74 18.27
C ALA A 336 5.87 15.96 19.50
N SER A 337 6.56 16.05 20.64
CA SER A 337 6.13 15.42 21.91
C SER A 337 4.74 15.90 22.35
N VAL A 338 4.48 17.21 22.27
CA VAL A 338 3.15 17.76 22.56
C VAL A 338 2.09 17.20 21.62
N ALA A 339 2.38 17.12 20.32
CA ALA A 339 1.43 16.69 19.31
C ALA A 339 1.09 15.19 19.42
N ILE A 340 2.07 14.31 19.65
CA ILE A 340 1.82 12.86 19.79
C ILE A 340 1.07 12.53 21.09
N ALA A 341 1.37 13.26 22.17
CA ALA A 341 0.62 13.11 23.42
C ALA A 341 -0.85 13.51 23.24
N ALA A 342 -1.12 14.63 22.55
CA ALA A 342 -2.48 15.06 22.25
C ALA A 342 -3.23 14.08 21.34
N ALA A 343 -2.56 13.52 20.31
CA ALA A 343 -3.14 12.49 19.46
C ALA A 343 -3.50 11.23 20.25
N MET A 344 -2.65 10.83 21.21
CA MET A 344 -2.87 9.69 22.10
C MET A 344 -4.03 9.95 23.09
N ASP A 345 -4.16 11.16 23.63
CA ASP A 345 -5.28 11.54 24.51
C ASP A 345 -6.64 11.50 23.77
N ASN A 346 -6.63 11.72 22.45
CA ASN A 346 -7.80 11.71 21.59
C ASN A 346 -7.93 10.44 20.72
N LEU A 347 -7.27 9.34 21.11
CA LEU A 347 -7.23 8.10 20.32
C LEU A 347 -8.63 7.49 20.07
N TYR A 348 -9.62 7.80 20.90
CA TYR A 348 -11.01 7.35 20.69
C TYR A 348 -11.69 8.00 19.47
N ARG A 349 -11.08 9.05 18.89
CA ARG A 349 -11.52 9.75 17.67
C ARG A 349 -10.75 9.33 16.42
N VAL A 350 -10.04 8.19 16.43
CA VAL A 350 -9.36 7.69 15.21
C VAL A 350 -9.83 6.30 14.84
N PRO A 351 -9.81 5.93 13.54
CA PRO A 351 -9.97 4.55 13.13
C PRO A 351 -8.95 3.65 13.82
N GLU A 352 -9.36 2.44 14.22
CA GLU A 352 -8.53 1.52 15.02
C GLU A 352 -7.15 1.25 14.39
N ARG A 353 -7.10 1.09 13.06
CA ARG A 353 -5.85 0.87 12.31
C ARG A 353 -4.85 2.00 12.50
N LEU A 354 -5.31 3.25 12.35
CA LEU A 354 -4.47 4.42 12.59
C LEU A 354 -4.11 4.54 14.08
N GLY A 355 -5.01 4.10 14.97
CA GLY A 355 -4.75 4.03 16.40
C GLY A 355 -3.54 3.15 16.75
N PHE A 356 -3.34 2.02 16.06
CA PHE A 356 -2.12 1.21 16.24
C PHE A 356 -0.85 1.97 15.87
N LEU A 357 -0.86 2.68 14.75
CA LEU A 357 0.29 3.48 14.33
C LEU A 357 0.60 4.59 15.35
N ILE A 358 -0.42 5.33 15.80
CA ILE A 358 -0.26 6.38 16.81
C ILE A 358 0.31 5.80 18.11
N LYS A 359 -0.26 4.69 18.62
CA LYS A 359 0.23 4.02 19.83
C LYS A 359 1.68 3.56 19.69
N ALA A 360 2.03 2.91 18.57
CA ALA A 360 3.38 2.42 18.34
C ALA A 360 4.38 3.58 18.32
N GLN A 361 4.07 4.66 17.59
CA GLN A 361 4.91 5.87 17.53
C GLN A 361 5.00 6.59 18.88
N TYR A 362 3.93 6.62 19.67
CA TYR A 362 3.95 7.16 21.04
C TYR A 362 4.85 6.34 21.96
N TYR A 363 4.71 5.01 21.98
CA TYR A 363 5.56 4.17 22.84
C TYR A 363 7.02 4.25 22.44
N TYR A 364 7.32 4.33 21.15
CA TYR A 364 8.68 4.45 20.65
C TYR A 364 9.30 5.83 20.92
N SER A 365 8.63 6.91 20.51
CA SER A 365 9.23 8.26 20.56
C SER A 365 9.09 8.94 21.92
N GLU A 366 7.92 8.86 22.55
CA GLU A 366 7.60 9.58 23.79
C GLU A 366 7.89 8.74 25.04
N LYS A 367 7.66 7.42 25.01
CA LYS A 367 7.94 6.54 26.15
C LYS A 367 9.26 5.79 26.07
N GLN A 368 9.89 5.73 24.90
CA GLN A 368 11.10 4.95 24.66
C GLN A 368 10.95 3.47 25.11
N ASP A 369 9.72 2.95 24.99
CA ASP A 369 9.32 1.59 25.37
C ASP A 369 9.17 0.75 24.09
N ALA A 370 10.31 0.29 23.56
CA ALA A 370 10.38 -0.44 22.30
C ALA A 370 9.62 -1.77 22.34
N ASP A 371 9.51 -2.40 23.51
CA ASP A 371 8.79 -3.66 23.69
C ASP A 371 7.28 -3.45 23.57
N LYS A 372 6.74 -2.38 24.15
CA LYS A 372 5.32 -2.02 23.93
C LYS A 372 5.04 -1.61 22.50
N ALA A 373 5.90 -0.80 21.89
CA ALA A 373 5.74 -0.45 20.48
C ALA A 373 5.67 -1.71 19.59
N MET A 374 6.55 -2.68 19.83
CA MET A 374 6.56 -3.96 19.13
C MET A 374 5.31 -4.81 19.43
N ALA A 375 4.82 -4.83 20.67
CA ALA A 375 3.58 -5.52 21.03
C ALA A 375 2.36 -4.95 20.27
N VAL A 376 2.25 -3.62 20.20
CA VAL A 376 1.21 -2.91 19.43
C VAL A 376 1.27 -3.28 17.95
N LEU A 377 2.47 -3.26 17.34
CA LEU A 377 2.64 -3.60 15.92
C LEU A 377 2.31 -5.07 15.62
N ARG A 378 2.69 -5.99 16.52
CA ARG A 378 2.30 -7.42 16.41
C ARG A 378 0.80 -7.59 16.51
N MET A 379 0.16 -6.93 17.46
CA MET A 379 -1.30 -6.91 17.61
C MET A 379 -1.98 -6.39 16.33
N TRP A 380 -1.48 -5.30 15.75
CA TRP A 380 -1.98 -4.76 14.48
C TRP A 380 -1.92 -5.80 13.36
N SER A 381 -0.76 -6.43 13.15
CA SER A 381 -0.59 -7.46 12.12
C SER A 381 -1.47 -8.70 12.33
N GLN A 382 -1.85 -9.04 13.56
CA GLN A 382 -2.73 -10.17 13.84
C GLN A 382 -4.20 -9.84 13.56
N ILE A 383 -4.64 -8.63 13.90
CA ILE A 383 -6.03 -8.18 13.68
C ILE A 383 -6.27 -7.84 12.20
N TYR A 384 -5.24 -7.27 11.55
CA TYR A 384 -5.25 -6.88 10.16
C TYR A 384 -4.11 -7.59 9.39
N PRO A 385 -4.19 -8.92 9.18
CA PRO A 385 -3.12 -9.72 8.57
C PRO A 385 -2.90 -9.48 7.07
N ASN A 386 -3.69 -8.60 6.47
CA ASN A 386 -3.52 -8.14 5.08
C ASN A 386 -3.17 -6.65 4.99
N ASP A 387 -3.01 -5.97 6.13
CA ASP A 387 -2.62 -4.57 6.15
C ASP A 387 -1.12 -4.48 5.96
N VAL A 388 -0.73 -4.12 4.73
CA VAL A 388 0.68 -3.94 4.35
C VAL A 388 1.38 -2.97 5.29
N ALA A 389 0.70 -1.93 5.78
CA ALA A 389 1.28 -0.96 6.68
C ALA A 389 1.73 -1.57 8.02
N ALA A 390 0.99 -2.57 8.54
CA ALA A 390 1.37 -3.24 9.78
C ALA A 390 2.71 -3.98 9.65
N TYR A 391 2.89 -4.71 8.54
CA TYR A 391 4.13 -5.44 8.26
C TYR A 391 5.28 -4.53 7.86
N ASP A 392 4.99 -3.43 7.15
CA ASP A 392 5.98 -2.41 6.80
C ASP A 392 6.57 -1.75 8.06
N GLN A 393 5.71 -1.37 9.01
CA GLN A 393 6.15 -0.83 10.30
C GLN A 393 6.89 -1.88 11.14
N LEU A 394 6.44 -3.14 11.16
CA LEU A 394 7.18 -4.22 11.83
C LEU A 394 8.57 -4.41 11.22
N ALA A 395 8.67 -4.47 9.89
CA ALA A 395 9.92 -4.64 9.18
C ALA A 395 10.89 -3.49 9.48
N LEU A 396 10.40 -2.24 9.46
CA LEU A 396 11.19 -1.06 9.83
C LEU A 396 11.73 -1.16 11.27
N TYR A 397 10.89 -1.56 12.23
CA TYR A 397 11.35 -1.72 13.61
C TYR A 397 12.36 -2.86 13.78
N TYR A 398 12.16 -3.99 13.09
CA TYR A 398 13.14 -5.08 13.08
C TYR A 398 14.46 -4.64 12.45
N PHE A 399 14.41 -3.88 11.35
CA PHE A 399 15.57 -3.33 10.68
C PHE A 399 16.36 -2.38 11.58
N ILE A 400 15.69 -1.43 12.24
CA ILE A 400 16.32 -0.51 13.20
C ILE A 400 17.00 -1.29 14.34
N ARG A 401 16.39 -2.39 14.80
CA ARG A 401 16.96 -3.27 15.83
C ARG A 401 18.01 -4.26 15.31
N GLN A 402 18.40 -4.18 14.04
CA GLN A 402 19.34 -5.10 13.37
C GLN A 402 18.86 -6.57 13.38
N ASP A 403 17.56 -6.80 13.56
CA ASP A 403 16.92 -8.11 13.47
C ASP A 403 16.48 -8.38 12.02
N LEU A 404 17.48 -8.45 11.14
CA LEU A 404 17.30 -8.62 9.70
C LEU A 404 16.47 -9.86 9.32
N PRO A 405 16.58 -11.02 9.99
CA PRO A 405 15.73 -12.18 9.68
C PRO A 405 14.23 -11.91 9.85
N ASN A 406 13.84 -11.21 10.92
CA ASN A 406 12.43 -10.86 11.13
C ASN A 406 11.96 -9.72 10.21
N ALA A 407 12.85 -8.80 9.83
CA ALA A 407 12.55 -7.80 8.79
C ALA A 407 12.25 -8.46 7.43
N ILE A 408 13.09 -9.42 7.02
CA ILE A 408 12.88 -10.24 5.80
C ILE A 408 11.54 -10.97 5.88
N ALA A 409 11.25 -11.66 6.99
CA ALA A 409 9.99 -12.38 7.15
C ALA A 409 8.76 -11.45 7.05
N ALA A 410 8.85 -10.23 7.58
CA ALA A 410 7.78 -9.23 7.47
C ALA A 410 7.59 -8.74 6.02
N TYR A 411 8.65 -8.46 5.28
CA TYR A 411 8.56 -8.12 3.85
C TYR A 411 8.05 -9.27 2.99
N GLU A 412 8.43 -10.52 3.30
CA GLU A 412 7.86 -11.71 2.66
C GLU A 412 6.35 -11.83 2.89
N GLN A 413 5.85 -11.47 4.08
CA GLN A 413 4.40 -11.41 4.32
C GLN A 413 3.72 -10.35 3.44
N ILE A 414 4.34 -9.18 3.25
CA ILE A 414 3.80 -8.15 2.35
C ILE A 414 3.67 -8.71 0.93
N LEU A 415 4.69 -9.41 0.42
CA LEU A 415 4.63 -10.04 -0.91
C LEU A 415 3.70 -11.25 -0.98
N ALA A 416 3.36 -11.87 0.15
CA ALA A 416 2.33 -12.90 0.21
C ALA A 416 0.92 -12.29 0.12
N ILE A 417 0.72 -11.11 0.72
CA ILE A 417 -0.51 -10.33 0.63
C ILE A 417 -0.69 -9.76 -0.78
N ASP A 418 0.35 -9.12 -1.29
CA ASP A 418 0.36 -8.46 -2.58
C ASP A 418 1.68 -8.73 -3.33
N PRO A 419 1.72 -9.79 -4.17
CA PRO A 419 2.93 -10.19 -4.90
C PRO A 419 3.46 -9.16 -5.89
N SER A 420 2.69 -8.13 -6.20
CA SER A 420 3.02 -7.11 -7.20
C SER A 420 3.76 -5.92 -6.61
N GLN A 421 3.93 -5.88 -5.29
CA GLN A 421 4.57 -4.77 -4.61
C GLN A 421 6.07 -4.84 -4.82
N VAL A 422 6.46 -4.39 -6.02
CA VAL A 422 7.84 -4.38 -6.51
C VAL A 422 8.81 -3.86 -5.48
N LYS A 423 8.46 -2.76 -4.80
CA LYS A 423 9.29 -2.14 -3.76
C LYS A 423 9.81 -3.20 -2.77
N TYR A 424 8.99 -4.15 -2.34
CA TYR A 424 9.42 -5.16 -1.37
C TYR A 424 10.22 -6.31 -2.00
N LEU A 425 10.15 -6.53 -3.32
CA LEU A 425 11.10 -7.41 -4.02
C LEU A 425 12.49 -6.78 -4.04
N GLU A 426 12.57 -5.47 -4.30
CA GLU A 426 13.82 -4.69 -4.26
C GLU A 426 14.40 -4.69 -2.84
N GLU A 427 13.61 -4.33 -1.81
CA GLU A 427 14.06 -4.30 -0.41
C GLU A 427 14.56 -5.67 0.07
N LEU A 428 13.90 -6.77 -0.33
CA LEU A 428 14.38 -8.12 -0.02
C LEU A 428 15.68 -8.44 -0.76
N ALA A 429 15.80 -8.09 -2.03
CA ALA A 429 17.03 -8.28 -2.79
C ALA A 429 18.21 -7.52 -2.16
N ASP A 430 17.98 -6.28 -1.73
CA ASP A 430 18.98 -5.45 -1.06
C ASP A 430 19.39 -6.04 0.29
N LEU A 431 18.43 -6.45 1.12
CA LEU A 431 18.72 -7.11 2.40
C LEU A 431 19.49 -8.41 2.23
N HIS A 432 19.11 -9.25 1.26
CA HIS A 432 19.83 -10.48 0.96
C HIS A 432 21.24 -10.19 0.42
N THR A 433 21.41 -9.15 -0.40
CA THR A 433 22.72 -8.71 -0.89
C THR A 433 23.62 -8.25 0.26
N GLN A 434 23.09 -7.46 1.20
CA GLN A 434 23.82 -7.02 2.40
C GLN A 434 24.25 -8.20 3.30
N LEU A 435 23.42 -9.25 3.37
CA LEU A 435 23.73 -10.49 4.09
C LEU A 435 24.70 -11.43 3.33
N GLY A 436 25.03 -11.12 2.08
CA GLY A 436 25.85 -11.99 1.21
C GLY A 436 25.09 -13.18 0.60
N ASN A 437 23.77 -13.20 0.74
CA ASN A 437 22.85 -14.21 0.19
C ASN A 437 22.53 -13.87 -1.28
N PHE A 438 23.56 -13.88 -2.14
CA PHE A 438 23.44 -13.39 -3.52
C PHE A 438 22.48 -14.21 -4.39
N GLU A 439 22.34 -15.51 -4.13
CA GLU A 439 21.42 -16.37 -4.91
C GLU A 439 19.96 -16.00 -4.64
N GLU A 440 19.60 -15.76 -3.38
CA GLU A 440 18.27 -15.31 -2.98
C GLU A 440 17.97 -13.91 -3.51
N ALA A 441 18.94 -12.98 -3.42
CA ALA A 441 18.81 -11.63 -3.96
C ALA A 441 18.53 -11.65 -5.47
N GLU A 442 19.31 -12.40 -6.24
CA GLU A 442 19.08 -12.59 -7.68
C GLU A 442 17.72 -13.23 -7.95
N GLY A 443 17.28 -14.17 -7.11
CA GLY A 443 15.97 -14.81 -7.20
C GLY A 443 14.81 -13.82 -7.08
N TYR A 444 14.87 -12.89 -6.14
CA TYR A 444 13.85 -11.85 -5.96
C TYR A 444 13.79 -10.89 -7.16
N LEU A 445 14.94 -10.44 -7.67
CA LEU A 445 15.00 -9.58 -8.86
C LEU A 445 14.58 -10.29 -10.14
N LYS A 446 14.89 -11.59 -10.30
CA LYS A 446 14.36 -12.40 -11.40
C LYS A 446 12.85 -12.53 -11.33
N ARG A 447 12.31 -12.79 -10.14
CA ARG A 447 10.86 -12.82 -9.92
C ARG A 447 10.22 -11.49 -10.29
N TYR A 448 10.88 -10.36 -10.00
CA TYR A 448 10.42 -9.05 -10.43
C TYR A 448 10.26 -9.00 -11.97
N VAL A 449 11.31 -9.26 -12.75
CA VAL A 449 11.20 -9.22 -14.22
C VAL A 449 10.30 -10.32 -14.82
N GLU A 450 10.04 -11.41 -14.09
CA GLU A 450 9.05 -12.41 -14.49
C GLU A 450 7.60 -11.92 -14.32
N ILE A 451 7.31 -11.20 -13.23
CA ILE A 451 5.99 -10.61 -12.98
C ILE A 451 5.74 -9.42 -13.92
N PHE A 452 6.78 -8.61 -14.15
CA PHE A 452 6.70 -7.40 -14.95
C PHE A 452 7.73 -7.36 -16.11
N PRO A 453 7.59 -8.22 -17.12
CA PRO A 453 8.61 -8.40 -18.17
C PRO A 453 8.78 -7.21 -19.11
N THR A 454 7.89 -6.22 -19.04
CA THR A 454 7.91 -5.02 -19.89
C THR A 454 8.28 -3.75 -19.13
N ARG A 455 8.57 -3.83 -17.82
CA ARG A 455 9.09 -2.66 -17.10
C ARG A 455 10.61 -2.67 -17.15
N ALA A 456 11.21 -1.51 -17.44
CA ALA A 456 12.66 -1.40 -17.62
C ALA A 456 13.42 -1.42 -16.28
N ASP A 457 12.83 -0.86 -15.23
CA ASP A 457 13.36 -0.78 -13.87
C ASP A 457 13.74 -2.16 -13.28
N GLY A 458 12.95 -3.22 -13.43
CA GLY A 458 13.36 -4.54 -12.93
C GLY A 458 14.62 -5.09 -13.61
N TYR A 459 14.87 -4.76 -14.88
CA TYR A 459 16.12 -5.12 -15.57
C TYR A 459 17.27 -4.20 -15.16
N GLU A 460 16.98 -2.95 -14.79
CA GLU A 460 17.95 -2.04 -14.20
C GLU A 460 18.41 -2.55 -12.84
N ASP A 461 17.50 -2.98 -11.96
CA ASP A 461 17.85 -3.50 -10.63
C ASP A 461 18.69 -4.78 -10.74
N LEU A 462 18.36 -5.66 -11.69
CA LEU A 462 19.22 -6.81 -12.03
C LEU A 462 20.62 -6.36 -12.50
N SER A 463 20.68 -5.32 -13.33
CA SER A 463 21.95 -4.75 -13.76
C SER A 463 22.75 -4.22 -12.57
N ASP A 464 22.12 -3.47 -11.67
CA ASP A 464 22.77 -2.88 -10.51
C ASP A 464 23.26 -3.95 -9.53
N PHE A 465 22.46 -5.00 -9.32
CA PHE A 465 22.85 -6.18 -8.55
C PHE A 465 24.06 -6.91 -9.16
N TYR A 466 24.03 -7.20 -10.46
CA TYR A 466 25.17 -7.83 -11.14
C TYR A 466 26.41 -6.94 -11.11
N SER A 467 26.24 -5.63 -11.26
CA SER A 467 27.29 -4.64 -11.15
C SER A 467 27.90 -4.63 -9.74
N ALA A 468 27.09 -4.69 -8.69
CA ALA A 468 27.52 -4.73 -7.30
C ALA A 468 28.26 -6.04 -6.95
N THR A 469 27.86 -7.15 -7.57
CA THR A 469 28.48 -8.48 -7.37
C THR A 469 29.65 -8.76 -8.33
N GLY A 470 30.06 -7.78 -9.15
CA GLY A 470 31.21 -7.87 -10.06
C GLY A 470 30.95 -8.62 -11.38
N ARG A 471 29.69 -9.00 -11.65
CA ARG A 471 29.22 -9.69 -12.85
C ARG A 471 28.91 -8.68 -13.97
N LEU A 472 29.96 -7.99 -14.43
CA LEU A 472 29.82 -6.83 -15.33
C LEU A 472 29.22 -7.17 -16.70
N ASP A 473 29.43 -8.39 -17.21
CA ASP A 473 28.87 -8.82 -18.49
C ASP A 473 27.35 -9.02 -18.38
N GLU A 474 26.88 -9.75 -17.36
CA GLU A 474 25.43 -9.91 -17.12
C GLU A 474 24.74 -8.57 -16.79
N SER A 475 25.46 -7.68 -16.10
CA SER A 475 24.98 -6.32 -15.85
C SER A 475 24.74 -5.55 -17.16
N ARG A 476 25.70 -5.58 -18.10
CA ARG A 476 25.54 -4.97 -19.42
C ARG A 476 24.37 -5.58 -20.21
N ASP A 477 24.20 -6.90 -20.15
CA ASP A 477 23.09 -7.58 -20.84
C ASP A 477 21.72 -7.18 -20.26
N ALA A 478 21.59 -7.12 -18.93
CA ALA A 478 20.37 -6.70 -18.25
C ALA A 478 20.05 -5.23 -18.57
N LEU A 479 21.05 -4.34 -18.49
CA LEU A 479 20.88 -2.93 -18.81
C LEU A 479 20.52 -2.71 -20.29
N ALA A 480 21.14 -3.45 -21.22
CA ALA A 480 20.77 -3.40 -22.63
C ALA A 480 19.30 -3.81 -22.83
N ARG A 481 18.78 -4.73 -22.02
CA ARG A 481 17.36 -5.10 -22.04
C ARG A 481 16.47 -3.99 -21.54
N ALA A 482 16.84 -3.34 -20.43
CA ALA A 482 16.13 -2.17 -19.92
C ALA A 482 16.06 -1.04 -20.98
N MET A 483 17.19 -0.72 -21.61
CA MET A 483 17.28 0.34 -22.62
C MET A 483 16.52 0.01 -23.91
N LEU A 484 16.31 -1.27 -24.23
CA LEU A 484 15.43 -1.67 -25.33
C LEU A 484 13.95 -1.41 -25.02
N LEU A 485 13.55 -1.51 -23.75
CA LEU A 485 12.19 -1.22 -23.30
C LEU A 485 11.94 0.29 -23.23
N GLU A 486 12.92 1.05 -22.74
CA GLU A 486 12.82 2.50 -22.56
C GLU A 486 14.08 3.24 -23.06
N PRO A 487 14.19 3.49 -24.39
CA PRO A 487 15.42 4.03 -24.99
C PRO A 487 15.79 5.47 -24.60
N GLU A 488 14.82 6.25 -24.12
CA GLU A 488 14.99 7.67 -23.76
C GLU A 488 15.01 7.88 -22.23
N ASN A 489 15.13 6.80 -21.44
CA ASN A 489 15.14 6.90 -19.98
C ASN A 489 16.52 7.33 -19.46
N LEU A 490 16.59 8.54 -18.91
CA LEU A 490 17.80 9.14 -18.32
C LEU A 490 18.39 8.27 -17.18
N LYS A 491 17.55 7.58 -16.41
CA LYS A 491 17.96 6.68 -15.33
C LYS A 491 18.82 5.52 -15.86
N LEU A 492 18.45 4.95 -17.01
CA LEU A 492 19.21 3.87 -17.65
C LEU A 492 20.52 4.38 -18.25
N THR A 493 20.52 5.60 -18.81
CA THR A 493 21.74 6.26 -19.29
C THR A 493 22.73 6.48 -18.13
N ARG A 494 22.24 6.90 -16.96
CA ARG A 494 23.05 6.97 -15.73
C ARG A 494 23.64 5.61 -15.35
N SER A 495 22.85 4.54 -15.32
CA SER A 495 23.35 3.20 -14.96
C SER A 495 24.41 2.69 -15.95
N LEU A 496 24.35 3.09 -17.22
CA LEU A 496 25.41 2.81 -18.19
C LEU A 496 26.70 3.55 -17.86
N ILE A 497 26.59 4.84 -17.50
CA ILE A 497 27.73 5.63 -17.05
C ILE A 497 28.36 4.98 -15.81
N ASP A 498 27.56 4.42 -14.92
CA ASP A 498 28.03 3.77 -13.69
C ASP A 498 28.85 2.51 -13.97
N LEU A 499 28.44 1.73 -14.97
CA LEU A 499 29.24 0.61 -15.48
C LEU A 499 30.55 1.06 -16.12
N ASP A 500 30.55 2.21 -16.79
CA ASP A 500 31.75 2.77 -17.38
C ASP A 500 32.70 3.36 -16.33
N ILE A 501 32.19 3.94 -15.23
CA ILE A 501 32.97 4.32 -14.05
C ILE A 501 33.64 3.08 -13.45
N LYS A 502 32.89 1.98 -13.25
CA LYS A 502 33.45 0.70 -12.75
C LYS A 502 34.48 0.09 -13.71
N ALA A 503 34.34 0.33 -15.01
CA ALA A 503 35.32 -0.05 -16.02
C ALA A 503 36.53 0.90 -16.11
N GLY A 504 36.58 1.97 -15.31
CA GLY A 504 37.70 2.91 -15.23
C GLY A 504 37.67 4.07 -16.23
N LYS A 505 36.55 4.32 -16.92
CA LYS A 505 36.43 5.35 -17.96
C LYS A 505 36.05 6.74 -17.41
N TYR A 506 36.76 7.21 -16.40
CA TYR A 506 36.36 8.38 -15.60
C TYR A 506 36.12 9.67 -16.39
N GLY A 507 36.98 10.01 -17.35
CA GLY A 507 36.85 11.26 -18.11
C GLY A 507 35.64 11.28 -19.05
N GLU A 508 35.29 10.15 -19.65
CA GLU A 508 34.08 10.01 -20.47
C GLU A 508 32.83 10.07 -19.59
N SER A 509 32.86 9.39 -18.44
CA SER A 509 31.78 9.41 -17.45
C SER A 509 31.50 10.81 -16.89
N GLU A 510 32.53 11.62 -16.66
CA GLU A 510 32.37 12.99 -16.14
C GLU A 510 31.60 13.88 -17.11
N LEU A 511 31.97 13.84 -18.40
CA LEU A 511 31.27 14.58 -19.45
C LEU A 511 29.83 14.07 -19.61
N ALA A 512 29.64 12.75 -19.63
CA ALA A 512 28.32 12.15 -19.76
C ALA A 512 27.38 12.51 -18.59
N LEU A 513 27.89 12.55 -17.34
CA LEU A 513 27.11 13.00 -16.18
C LEU A 513 26.76 14.48 -16.26
N ALA A 514 27.66 15.33 -16.80
CA ALA A 514 27.38 16.76 -16.97
C ALA A 514 26.28 17.00 -18.02
N ASP A 515 26.33 16.30 -19.15
CA ASP A 515 25.29 16.35 -20.18
C ASP A 515 23.96 15.83 -19.62
N LEU A 516 23.98 14.69 -18.92
CA LEU A 516 22.79 14.10 -18.31
C LEU A 516 22.16 15.02 -17.24
N LEU A 517 22.99 15.73 -16.46
CA LEU A 517 22.51 16.69 -15.47
C LEU A 517 21.84 17.90 -16.12
N ALA A 518 22.31 18.33 -17.30
CA ALA A 518 21.69 19.42 -18.06
C ALA A 518 20.30 19.04 -18.60
N ASP A 519 20.09 17.75 -18.90
CA ASP A 519 18.82 17.20 -19.38
C ASP A 519 17.85 16.80 -18.23
N ALA A 520 18.29 16.84 -16.97
CA ALA A 520 17.48 16.44 -15.82
C ALA A 520 16.28 17.38 -15.60
N GLY A 521 15.07 16.86 -15.77
CA GLY A 521 13.82 17.62 -15.67
C GLY A 521 13.29 17.78 -14.24
N SER A 522 13.76 16.94 -13.30
CA SER A 522 13.27 16.90 -11.92
C SER A 522 14.39 16.93 -10.88
N ALA A 523 14.07 17.39 -9.66
CA ALA A 523 14.99 17.34 -8.53
C ALA A 523 15.42 15.91 -8.18
N ARG A 524 14.51 14.94 -8.31
CA ARG A 524 14.78 13.52 -8.05
C ARG A 524 15.85 12.94 -9.00
N GLU A 525 15.77 13.28 -10.29
CA GLU A 525 16.80 12.89 -11.27
C GLU A 525 18.15 13.56 -10.94
N ARG A 526 18.13 14.85 -10.59
CA ARG A 526 19.35 15.57 -10.18
C ARG A 526 20.03 14.92 -8.99
N VAL A 527 19.30 14.49 -7.95
CA VAL A 527 19.88 13.79 -6.78
C VAL A 527 20.69 12.59 -7.21
N GLN A 528 20.10 11.74 -8.05
CA GLN A 528 20.75 10.51 -8.52
C GLN A 528 22.01 10.79 -9.33
N ILE A 529 21.99 11.83 -10.18
CA ILE A 529 23.14 12.22 -11.01
C ILE A 529 24.23 12.86 -10.14
N CYS A 530 23.88 13.78 -9.23
CA CYS A 530 24.81 14.41 -8.30
C CYS A 530 25.49 13.37 -7.40
N PHE A 531 24.75 12.36 -6.92
CA PHE A 531 25.33 11.25 -6.15
C PHE A 531 26.44 10.54 -6.93
N ARG A 532 26.24 10.29 -8.23
CA ARG A 532 27.26 9.67 -9.09
C ARG A 532 28.45 10.58 -9.38
N GLN A 533 28.23 11.90 -9.42
CA GLN A 533 29.33 12.86 -9.50
C GLN A 533 30.15 12.90 -8.21
N VAL A 534 29.53 12.71 -7.03
CA VAL A 534 30.23 12.54 -5.74
C VAL A 534 31.12 11.31 -5.79
N ASP A 535 30.58 10.15 -6.18
CA ASP A 535 31.36 8.90 -6.30
C ASP A 535 32.57 9.06 -7.24
N LEU A 536 32.36 9.70 -8.39
CA LEU A 536 33.43 9.94 -9.36
C LEU A 536 34.52 10.87 -8.80
N ALA A 537 34.14 11.94 -8.09
CA ALA A 537 35.08 12.87 -7.48
C ALA A 537 35.92 12.21 -6.37
N ILE A 538 35.33 11.28 -5.60
CA ILE A 538 36.05 10.44 -4.63
C ILE A 538 37.11 9.60 -5.34
N LEU A 539 36.72 8.89 -6.41
CA LEU A 539 37.63 8.03 -7.18
C LEU A 539 38.77 8.81 -7.85
N GLN A 540 38.51 10.05 -8.27
CA GLN A 540 39.52 10.93 -8.86
C GLN A 540 40.40 11.62 -7.80
N GLY A 541 40.03 11.60 -6.52
CA GLY A 541 40.80 12.21 -5.43
C GLY A 541 40.83 13.75 -5.49
N GLN A 542 39.76 14.38 -5.97
CA GLN A 542 39.68 15.84 -6.16
C GLN A 542 38.86 16.50 -5.04
N PRO A 543 39.50 17.03 -3.97
CA PRO A 543 38.77 17.46 -2.78
C PRO A 543 37.85 18.66 -3.00
N ASP A 544 38.27 19.67 -3.78
CA ASP A 544 37.43 20.85 -4.04
C ASP A 544 36.20 20.47 -4.88
N VAL A 545 36.41 19.64 -5.91
CA VAL A 545 35.31 19.14 -6.75
C VAL A 545 34.35 18.27 -5.95
N LEU A 546 34.86 17.40 -5.07
CA LEU A 546 34.02 16.57 -4.20
C LEU A 546 33.09 17.42 -3.33
N ILE A 547 33.61 18.49 -2.73
CA ILE A 547 32.82 19.40 -1.90
C ILE A 547 31.72 20.08 -2.72
N ASP A 548 32.05 20.61 -3.89
CA ASP A 548 31.06 21.22 -4.79
C ASP A 548 29.96 20.22 -5.19
N ARG A 549 30.31 18.95 -5.44
CA ARG A 549 29.34 17.89 -5.78
C ARG A 549 28.49 17.47 -4.60
N LEU A 550 29.06 17.43 -3.40
CA LEU A 550 28.34 17.15 -2.16
C LEU A 550 27.29 18.24 -1.88
N GLU A 551 27.62 19.51 -2.08
CA GLU A 551 26.69 20.63 -1.91
C GLU A 551 25.57 20.63 -2.96
N ALA A 552 25.89 20.30 -4.21
CA ALA A 552 24.89 20.12 -5.27
C ALA A 552 23.94 18.94 -4.99
N PHE A 553 24.50 17.83 -4.48
CA PHE A 553 23.72 16.66 -4.05
C PHE A 553 22.78 17.01 -2.89
N HIS A 554 23.28 17.69 -1.85
CA HIS A 554 22.49 18.10 -0.69
C HIS A 554 21.33 19.02 -1.09
N THR A 555 21.61 20.02 -1.93
CA THR A 555 20.59 20.94 -2.46
C THR A 555 19.49 20.19 -3.21
N ALA A 556 19.85 19.32 -4.15
CA ALA A 556 18.87 18.53 -4.89
C ALA A 556 18.07 17.57 -3.98
N SER A 557 18.70 17.07 -2.91
CA SER A 557 18.06 16.14 -1.97
C SER A 557 17.00 16.85 -1.14
N LEU A 558 17.29 18.06 -0.64
CA LEU A 558 16.31 18.89 0.07
C LEU A 558 15.10 19.26 -0.81
N GLU A 559 15.31 19.46 -2.10
CA GLU A 559 14.23 19.77 -3.05
C GLU A 559 13.28 18.59 -3.33
N SER A 560 13.74 17.34 -3.17
CA SER A 560 12.99 16.16 -3.63
C SER A 560 12.66 15.13 -2.56
N GLN A 561 13.34 15.17 -1.42
CA GLN A 561 13.23 14.18 -0.36
C GLN A 561 12.81 14.82 0.96
N ASN A 562 12.37 13.96 1.87
CA ASN A 562 12.16 14.34 3.27
C ASN A 562 13.44 15.03 3.82
N PRO A 563 13.35 16.22 4.45
CA PRO A 563 14.50 16.97 4.92
C PRO A 563 15.39 16.19 5.89
N LEU A 564 14.80 15.43 6.81
CA LEU A 564 15.54 14.56 7.74
C LEU A 564 16.31 13.49 6.97
N GLN A 565 15.67 12.86 5.99
CA GLN A 565 16.32 11.87 5.13
C GLN A 565 17.47 12.50 4.33
N ALA A 566 17.28 13.69 3.77
CA ALA A 566 18.30 14.41 3.02
C ALA A 566 19.53 14.74 3.89
N GLU A 567 19.33 15.23 5.13
CA GLU A 567 20.42 15.49 6.07
C GLU A 567 21.12 14.20 6.51
N LEU A 568 20.37 13.14 6.79
CA LEU A 568 20.95 11.84 7.18
C LEU A 568 21.84 11.27 6.06
N VAL A 569 21.34 11.23 4.82
CA VAL A 569 22.12 10.74 3.68
C VAL A 569 23.34 11.64 3.43
N TYR A 570 23.17 12.95 3.52
CA TYR A 570 24.30 13.88 3.38
C TYR A 570 25.37 13.66 4.45
N SER A 571 24.97 13.43 5.71
CA SER A 571 25.88 13.15 6.82
C SER A 571 26.75 11.91 6.58
N VAL A 572 26.19 10.88 5.92
CA VAL A 572 26.89 9.62 5.60
C VAL A 572 27.96 9.83 4.52
N LEU A 573 27.80 10.83 3.64
CA LEU A 573 28.73 11.10 2.54
C LEU A 573 29.87 12.05 2.93
N LEU A 574 29.67 12.92 3.92
CA LEU A 574 30.69 13.88 4.39
C LEU A 574 32.04 13.27 4.81
N PRO A 575 32.11 12.07 5.41
CA PRO A 575 33.39 11.45 5.75
C PRO A 575 34.30 11.21 4.53
N ALA A 576 33.74 11.15 3.31
CA ALA A 576 34.53 11.02 2.08
C ALA A 576 35.51 12.18 1.85
N ILE A 577 35.23 13.36 2.43
CA ILE A 577 36.14 14.53 2.42
C ILE A 577 37.46 14.19 3.15
N SER A 578 37.42 13.33 4.17
CA SER A 578 38.62 12.84 4.85
C SER A 578 39.48 11.97 3.93
N MET A 579 38.85 11.09 3.14
CA MET A 579 39.54 10.18 2.21
C MET A 579 40.39 10.92 1.17
N VAL A 580 39.96 12.12 0.79
CA VAL A 580 40.66 13.00 -0.16
C VAL A 580 41.57 14.02 0.52
N GLY A 581 41.86 13.82 1.81
CA GLY A 581 42.90 14.53 2.56
C GLY A 581 42.45 15.77 3.33
N ARG A 582 41.15 15.95 3.61
CA ARG A 582 40.61 17.12 4.35
C ARG A 582 39.80 16.74 5.62
N PRO A 583 40.37 15.97 6.55
CA PRO A 583 39.66 15.47 7.74
C PRO A 583 39.06 16.56 8.64
N THR A 584 39.77 17.67 8.84
CA THR A 584 39.29 18.78 9.69
C THR A 584 38.02 19.43 9.14
N GLU A 585 37.91 19.53 7.81
CA GLU A 585 36.72 20.08 7.17
C GLU A 585 35.56 19.09 7.19
N ALA A 586 35.85 17.80 7.01
CA ALA A 586 34.85 16.74 7.18
C ALA A 586 34.19 16.82 8.57
N LEU A 587 35.00 16.91 9.64
CA LEU A 587 34.50 17.06 11.01
C LEU A 587 33.70 18.35 11.21
N SER A 588 34.15 19.47 10.63
CA SER A 588 33.44 20.75 10.73
C SER A 588 32.04 20.67 10.09
N ARG A 589 31.92 20.04 8.92
CA ARG A 589 30.66 19.87 8.21
C ARG A 589 29.74 18.86 8.90
N LEU A 590 30.29 17.77 9.44
CA LEU A 590 29.55 16.81 10.25
C LEU A 590 28.93 17.48 11.49
N ALA A 591 29.69 18.32 12.19
CA ALA A 591 29.17 19.08 13.33
C ALA A 591 28.04 20.04 12.94
N GLU A 592 28.12 20.66 11.75
CA GLU A 592 27.07 21.52 11.22
C GLU A 592 25.79 20.72 10.91
N VAL A 593 25.90 19.60 10.20
CA VAL A 593 24.77 18.70 9.89
C VAL A 593 24.16 18.13 11.16
N LYS A 594 24.98 17.71 12.13
CA LYS A 594 24.52 17.22 13.44
C LYS A 594 23.62 18.22 14.15
N SER A 595 23.88 19.52 14.01
CA SER A 595 23.05 20.57 14.61
C SER A 595 21.66 20.72 13.97
N ARG A 596 21.47 20.20 12.76
CA ARG A 596 20.19 20.20 12.02
C ARG A 596 19.39 18.90 12.18
N ILE A 597 20.05 17.81 12.58
CA ILE A 597 19.39 16.52 12.78
C ILE A 597 18.85 16.45 14.22
N PRO A 598 17.59 16.07 14.43
CA PRO A 598 17.02 15.93 15.77
C PRO A 598 17.39 14.62 16.45
N ALA A 599 17.39 14.62 17.78
CA ALA A 599 17.50 13.41 18.58
C ALA A 599 16.30 12.46 18.37
N PRO A 600 16.50 11.13 18.37
CA PRO A 600 17.78 10.42 18.56
C PRO A 600 18.59 10.20 17.27
N TYR A 601 18.20 10.81 16.15
CA TYR A 601 18.84 10.56 14.85
C TYR A 601 20.20 11.26 14.71
N ASP A 602 20.48 12.26 15.53
CA ASP A 602 21.76 12.98 15.54
C ASP A 602 22.94 12.10 15.98
N ASP A 603 22.66 11.05 16.75
CA ASP A 603 23.64 10.04 17.14
C ASP A 603 24.19 9.26 15.93
N LEU A 604 23.44 9.15 14.83
CA LEU A 604 23.88 8.50 13.60
C LEU A 604 25.05 9.26 12.94
N VAL A 605 25.16 10.58 13.16
CA VAL A 605 26.29 11.38 12.67
C VAL A 605 27.59 11.00 13.37
N GLY A 606 27.50 10.49 14.61
CA GLY A 606 28.65 9.99 15.37
C GLY A 606 29.39 8.85 14.66
N MET A 607 28.70 8.05 13.84
CA MET A 607 29.35 7.02 13.01
C MET A 607 30.30 7.65 11.97
N GLY A 608 29.87 8.75 11.33
CA GLY A 608 30.68 9.50 10.39
C GLY A 608 31.88 10.16 11.06
N GLU A 609 31.69 10.79 12.22
CA GLU A 609 32.77 11.37 13.03
C GLU A 609 33.80 10.31 13.42
N ALA A 610 33.34 9.14 13.89
CA ALA A 610 34.20 8.04 14.29
C ALA A 610 35.07 7.55 13.13
N TRP A 611 34.53 7.53 11.91
CA TRP A 611 35.27 7.15 10.72
C TRP A 611 36.39 8.15 10.41
N VAL A 612 36.10 9.45 10.47
CA VAL A 612 37.10 10.51 10.26
C VAL A 612 38.18 10.50 11.37
N TYR A 613 37.80 10.29 12.63
CA TYR A 613 38.76 10.17 13.72
C TYR A 613 39.64 8.91 13.58
N ALA A 614 39.08 7.80 13.11
CA ALA A 614 39.84 6.59 12.83
C ALA A 614 40.88 6.81 11.72
N ASP A 615 40.52 7.53 10.65
CA ASP A 615 41.42 7.93 9.57
C ASP A 615 42.59 8.81 10.08
N LEU A 616 42.32 9.67 11.06
CA LEU A 616 43.32 10.46 11.78
C LEU A 616 44.17 9.66 12.80
N GLY A 617 43.86 8.38 13.04
CA GLY A 617 44.50 7.57 14.08
C GLY A 617 44.08 7.96 15.52
N GLN A 618 43.01 8.72 15.68
CA GLN A 618 42.47 9.23 16.93
C GLN A 618 41.44 8.24 17.52
N VAL A 619 41.93 7.10 17.98
CA VAL A 619 41.07 5.97 18.42
C VAL A 619 40.18 6.34 19.60
N SER A 620 40.67 7.18 20.54
CA SER A 620 39.89 7.57 21.72
C SER A 620 38.67 8.41 21.33
N GLU A 621 38.87 9.38 20.44
CA GLU A 621 37.85 10.26 19.89
C GLU A 621 36.87 9.45 19.04
N ALA A 622 37.37 8.53 18.21
CA ALA A 622 36.52 7.63 17.43
C ALA A 622 35.59 6.78 18.33
N THR A 623 36.11 6.21 19.42
CA THR A 623 35.28 5.45 20.37
C THR A 623 34.29 6.34 21.12
N ALA A 624 34.64 7.59 21.39
CA ALA A 624 33.75 8.53 22.08
C ALA A 624 32.57 8.96 21.20
N SER A 625 32.79 9.15 19.89
CA SER A 625 31.73 9.49 18.92
C SER A 625 30.72 8.36 18.72
N LEU A 626 31.06 7.11 19.04
CA LEU A 626 30.15 5.96 18.98
C LEU A 626 29.38 5.70 20.29
N ALA A 627 29.77 6.35 21.38
CA ALA A 627 29.22 6.08 22.72
C ALA A 627 27.72 6.38 22.92
N PRO A 628 27.05 7.27 22.14
CA PRO A 628 25.59 7.42 22.23
C PRO A 628 24.80 6.53 21.25
N ALA A 629 25.44 5.79 20.33
CA ALA A 629 24.79 5.02 19.27
C ALA A 629 24.57 3.52 19.58
N VAL A 630 24.65 3.09 20.85
CA VAL A 630 24.47 1.70 21.34
C VAL A 630 23.49 1.70 22.50
#